data_AF-A0A5N9G1F7-F1
#
_entry.id   AF-A0A5N9G1F7-F1
#
_cell.length_a   1.000
_cell.length_b   1.000
_cell.length_c   1.000
_cell.angle_alpha   90.00
_cell.angle_beta   90.00
_cell.angle_gamma   90.00
#
_symmetry.space_group_name_H-M   'P 1'
#
loop_
_entity.id
_entity.type
_entity.pdbx_description
1 polymer ?
#
loop_
_entity_poly.entity_id
_entity_poly.type
_entity_poly.pdbx_seq_one_letter_code
_entity_poly.pdbx_strand_id
1 'polypeptide(L)'
;MNPGSILALDVGNVRIGVAASDPTQTISTPLNSLTRKNSIPEIKEICSDRDIVLILVGMPYLPSGKLGTQARITEAFINELKISTEIPIRTADERMTTIEAKIRLKESGYKNTSKAGNKGIIDSAAAAVLLDEYISSL
;
A
#
# COMPACT_ATOMS: atom_id res chain seq x y z
N MET A 1 4.74 5.81 20.01
CA MET A 1 4.31 4.89 18.94
C MET A 1 4.51 3.48 19.44
N ASN A 2 3.58 2.55 19.18
CA ASN A 2 3.84 1.14 19.48
C ASN A 2 4.94 0.65 18.52
N PRO A 3 5.96 -0.06 19.02
CA PRO A 3 6.97 -0.67 18.14
C PRO A 3 6.28 -1.65 17.19
N GLY A 4 6.62 -1.58 15.90
CA GLY A 4 6.04 -2.47 14.89
C GLY A 4 5.94 -1.81 13.52
N SER A 5 5.85 -2.67 12.51
CA SER A 5 5.88 -2.26 11.12
C SER A 5 4.50 -1.78 10.64
N ILE A 6 4.46 -0.93 9.62
CA ILE A 6 3.23 -0.50 8.95
C ILE A 6 3.17 -1.18 7.58
N LEU A 7 2.03 -1.76 7.23
CA LEU A 7 1.76 -2.30 5.90
C LEU A 7 0.96 -1.30 5.07
N ALA A 8 1.44 -0.89 3.91
CA ALA A 8 0.70 -0.07 2.96
C ALA A 8 0.16 -0.90 1.79
N LEU A 9 -1.10 -0.65 1.41
CA LEU A 9 -1.82 -1.31 0.34
C LEU A 9 -2.34 -0.28 -0.66
N ASP A 10 -1.97 -0.44 -1.94
CA ASP A 10 -2.55 0.27 -3.08
C ASP A 10 -3.51 -0.67 -3.83
N VAL A 11 -4.81 -0.41 -3.73
CA VAL A 11 -5.86 -1.36 -4.14
C VAL A 11 -6.33 -1.08 -5.56
N GLY A 12 -5.72 -1.79 -6.50
CA GLY A 12 -6.15 -1.84 -7.90
C GLY A 12 -7.25 -2.90 -8.16
N ASN A 13 -7.77 -2.89 -9.39
CA ASN A 13 -8.83 -3.82 -9.80
C ASN A 13 -8.35 -5.28 -9.98
N VAL A 14 -7.07 -5.46 -10.33
CA VAL A 14 -6.49 -6.79 -10.60
C VAL A 14 -5.45 -7.16 -9.54
N ARG A 15 -4.65 -6.19 -9.12
CA ARG A 15 -3.53 -6.35 -8.20
C ARG A 15 -3.63 -5.37 -7.04
N ILE A 16 -2.99 -5.73 -5.95
CA ILE A 16 -2.77 -4.86 -4.80
C ILE A 16 -1.26 -4.63 -4.70
N GLY A 17 -0.82 -3.38 -4.85
CA GLY A 17 0.55 -3.00 -4.54
C GLY A 17 0.76 -3.06 -3.03
N VAL A 18 1.90 -3.60 -2.59
CA VAL A 18 2.17 -3.81 -1.16
C VAL A 18 3.53 -3.25 -0.80
N ALA A 19 3.60 -2.49 0.28
CA ALA A 19 4.86 -2.08 0.89
C ALA A 19 4.79 -2.22 2.40
N ALA A 20 5.92 -2.43 3.05
CA ALA A 20 6.00 -2.47 4.50
C ALA A 20 7.14 -1.58 5.00
N SER A 21 6.95 -0.95 6.16
CA SER A 21 8.04 -0.28 6.85
C SER A 21 8.88 -1.29 7.61
N ASP A 22 10.06 -0.85 8.03
CA ASP A 22 10.77 -1.50 9.13
C ASP A 22 10.07 -1.19 10.48
N PRO A 23 10.40 -1.90 11.57
CA PRO A 23 9.77 -1.69 12.88
C PRO A 23 10.01 -0.31 13.50
N THR A 24 11.06 0.42 13.06
CA THR A 24 11.31 1.80 13.49
C THR A 24 10.48 2.81 12.71
N GLN A 25 9.75 2.36 11.67
CA GLN A 25 8.93 3.19 10.80
C GLN A 25 9.75 4.33 10.16
N THR A 26 10.95 4.03 9.70
CA THR A 26 11.84 5.01 9.05
C THR A 26 12.09 4.70 7.59
N ILE A 27 12.01 3.43 7.20
CA ILE A 27 12.30 2.97 5.84
C ILE A 27 11.11 2.15 5.34
N SER A 28 10.48 2.57 4.24
CA SER A 28 9.54 1.73 3.51
C SER A 28 10.27 0.82 2.51
N THR A 29 9.70 -0.36 2.26
CA THR A 29 10.20 -1.29 1.24
C THR A 29 9.03 -1.86 0.45
N PRO A 30 9.03 -1.76 -0.89
CA PRO A 30 8.03 -2.42 -1.71
C PRO A 30 8.20 -3.94 -1.63
N LEU A 31 7.07 -4.64 -1.50
CA LEU A 31 6.96 -6.09 -1.52
C LEU A 31 6.36 -6.54 -2.86
N ASN A 32 6.25 -7.85 -3.06
CA ASN A 32 5.54 -8.38 -4.21
C ASN A 32 4.06 -7.97 -4.15
N SER A 33 3.54 -7.44 -5.26
CA SER A 33 2.11 -7.21 -5.39
C SER A 33 1.32 -8.51 -5.30
N LEU A 34 0.11 -8.41 -4.75
CA LEU A 34 -0.80 -9.53 -4.57
C LEU A 34 -1.87 -9.52 -5.65
N THR A 35 -2.42 -10.68 -5.96
CA THR A 35 -3.61 -10.75 -6.83
C THR A 35 -4.85 -10.46 -5.98
N ARG A 36 -5.76 -9.62 -6.47
CA ARG A 36 -6.95 -9.21 -5.71
C ARG A 36 -7.79 -10.38 -5.20
N LYS A 37 -7.89 -11.45 -6.00
CA LYS A 37 -8.69 -12.66 -5.73
C LYS A 37 -8.28 -13.42 -4.45
N ASN A 38 -6.99 -13.44 -4.10
CA ASN A 38 -6.46 -14.23 -2.97
C ASN A 38 -5.69 -13.35 -1.95
N SER A 39 -5.89 -12.03 -2.01
CA SER A 39 -5.09 -11.08 -1.25
C SER A 39 -5.25 -11.17 0.27
N ILE A 40 -6.44 -11.50 0.79
CA ILE A 40 -6.69 -11.48 2.24
C ILE A 40 -5.81 -12.47 3.03
N PRO A 41 -5.74 -13.78 2.68
CA PRO A 41 -4.82 -14.71 3.32
C PRO A 41 -3.35 -14.27 3.24
N GLU A 42 -2.90 -13.81 2.07
CA GLU A 42 -1.52 -13.37 1.85
C GLU A 42 -1.19 -12.12 2.69
N ILE A 43 -2.13 -11.17 2.82
CA ILE A 43 -1.98 -10.01 3.70
C ILE A 43 -1.84 -10.44 5.16
N LYS A 44 -2.61 -11.43 5.61
CA LYS A 44 -2.54 -11.93 7.00
C LYS A 44 -1.20 -12.59 7.29
N GLU A 45 -0.66 -13.35 6.34
CA GLU A 45 0.67 -13.95 6.44
C GLU A 45 1.74 -12.85 6.55
N ILE A 46 1.72 -11.85 5.67
CA ILE A 46 2.63 -10.70 5.74
C ILE A 46 2.49 -9.96 7.07
N CYS A 47 1.26 -9.81 7.58
CA CYS A 47 1.00 -9.14 8.85
C CYS A 47 1.63 -9.88 10.03
N SER A 48 1.52 -11.21 10.04
CA SER A 48 2.11 -12.06 11.07
C SER A 48 3.63 -12.08 10.99
N ASP A 49 4.19 -12.21 9.79
CA ASP A 49 5.65 -12.36 9.59
C ASP A 49 6.44 -11.09 9.91
N ARG A 50 5.81 -9.92 9.81
CA ARG A 50 6.47 -8.61 9.94
C ARG A 50 6.05 -7.83 11.18
N ASP A 51 5.28 -8.44 12.08
CA ASP A 51 4.70 -7.80 13.26
C ASP A 51 4.02 -6.46 12.89
N ILE A 52 3.11 -6.52 11.90
CA ILE A 52 2.40 -5.34 11.42
C ILE A 52 1.44 -4.83 12.50
N VAL A 53 1.57 -3.56 12.87
CA VAL A 53 0.74 -2.90 13.90
C VAL A 53 -0.30 -1.94 13.31
N LEU A 54 -0.19 -1.64 12.02
CA LEU A 54 -1.11 -0.77 11.30
C LEU A 54 -1.14 -1.14 9.82
N ILE A 55 -2.33 -1.20 9.25
CA ILE A 55 -2.53 -1.27 7.80
C ILE A 55 -2.96 0.10 7.28
N LEU A 56 -2.23 0.64 6.33
CA LEU A 56 -2.53 1.86 5.60
C LEU A 56 -3.07 1.50 4.20
N VAL A 57 -4.22 2.04 3.82
CA VAL A 57 -4.82 1.79 2.51
C VAL A 57 -4.95 3.09 1.73
N GLY A 58 -4.42 3.12 0.51
CA GLY A 58 -4.57 4.27 -0.40
C GLY A 58 -6.02 4.45 -0.80
N MET A 59 -6.52 5.69 -0.74
CA MET A 59 -7.87 6.05 -1.14
C MET A 59 -7.85 6.98 -2.35
N PRO A 60 -8.36 6.53 -3.51
CA PRO A 60 -8.35 7.31 -4.75
C PRO A 60 -9.54 8.27 -4.79
N TYR A 61 -9.46 9.36 -4.00
CA TYR A 61 -10.44 10.43 -4.04
C TYR A 61 -10.41 11.15 -5.39
N LEU A 62 -11.58 11.54 -5.89
CA LEU A 62 -11.67 12.41 -7.06
C LEU A 62 -11.03 13.78 -6.75
N PRO A 63 -10.61 14.56 -7.76
CA PRO A 63 -10.12 15.92 -7.56
C PRO A 63 -11.10 16.80 -6.75
N SER A 64 -12.41 16.56 -6.89
CA SER A 64 -13.47 17.22 -6.13
C SER A 64 -13.61 16.78 -4.67
N GLY A 65 -12.81 15.80 -4.21
CA GLY A 65 -12.90 15.18 -2.87
C GLY A 65 -14.00 14.13 -2.73
N LYS A 66 -14.78 13.87 -3.78
CA LYS A 66 -15.83 12.84 -3.78
C LYS A 66 -15.26 11.45 -4.06
N LEU A 67 -15.96 10.42 -3.59
CA LEU A 67 -15.64 9.02 -3.91
C LEU A 67 -16.05 8.71 -5.36
N GLY A 68 -15.09 8.24 -6.16
CA GLY A 68 -15.34 7.66 -7.48
C GLY A 68 -15.61 6.16 -7.42
N THR A 69 -15.82 5.53 -8.58
CA THR A 69 -16.01 4.07 -8.68
C THR A 69 -14.85 3.29 -8.05
N GLN A 70 -13.60 3.72 -8.28
CA GLN A 70 -12.43 3.06 -7.70
C GLN A 70 -12.43 3.15 -6.17
N ALA A 71 -12.78 4.30 -5.60
CA ALA A 71 -12.83 4.48 -4.15
C ALA A 71 -13.86 3.55 -3.49
N ARG A 72 -14.99 3.29 -4.15
CA ARG A 72 -16.00 2.31 -3.68
C ARG A 72 -15.47 0.87 -3.71
N ILE A 73 -14.66 0.52 -4.70
CA ILE A 73 -13.99 -0.80 -4.78
C ILE A 73 -13.01 -0.94 -3.61
N THR A 74 -12.23 0.12 -3.34
CA THR A 74 -11.31 0.17 -2.20
C THR A 74 -12.06 0.08 -0.86
N GLU A 75 -13.17 0.80 -0.68
CA GLU A 75 -14.00 0.71 0.53
C GLU A 75 -14.53 -0.72 0.76
N ALA A 76 -15.03 -1.37 -0.30
CA ALA A 76 -15.50 -2.74 -0.22
C ALA A 76 -14.37 -3.70 0.22
N PHE A 77 -13.15 -3.50 -0.31
CA PHE A 77 -11.98 -4.27 0.12
C PHE A 77 -11.58 -3.98 1.58
N ILE A 78 -11.60 -2.71 2.01
CA ILE A 78 -11.32 -2.35 3.40
C ILE A 78 -12.31 -3.04 4.34
N ASN A 79 -13.60 -3.09 3.98
CA ASN A 79 -14.60 -3.78 4.79
C ASN A 79 -14.35 -5.29 4.87
N GLU A 80 -13.99 -5.92 3.75
CA GLU A 80 -13.55 -7.33 3.71
C GLU A 80 -12.33 -7.55 4.64
N LEU A 81 -11.34 -6.66 4.56
CA LEU A 81 -10.11 -6.74 5.36
C LEU A 81 -10.39 -6.56 6.85
N LYS A 82 -11.23 -5.59 7.25
CA LYS A 82 -11.65 -5.36 8.65
C LYS A 82 -12.32 -6.56 9.29
N ILE A 83 -13.03 -7.38 8.52
CA ILE A 83 -13.65 -8.60 9.03
C ILE A 83 -12.59 -9.69 9.29
N SER A 84 -11.46 -9.64 8.58
CA SER A 84 -10.44 -10.70 8.57
C SER A 84 -9.27 -10.51 9.54
N THR A 85 -9.09 -9.30 10.08
CA THR A 85 -7.98 -8.93 10.97
C THR A 85 -8.42 -7.92 12.04
N GLU A 86 -7.79 -7.97 13.20
CA GLU A 86 -7.96 -6.99 14.29
C GLU A 86 -6.95 -5.83 14.20
N ILE A 87 -5.99 -5.91 13.26
CA ILE A 87 -5.00 -4.84 13.07
C ILE A 87 -5.71 -3.56 12.64
N PRO A 88 -5.44 -2.41 13.29
CA PRO A 88 -6.03 -1.14 12.90
C PRO A 88 -5.81 -0.83 11.43
N ILE A 89 -6.85 -0.30 10.77
CA ILE A 89 -6.79 0.10 9.36
C ILE A 89 -7.03 1.60 9.26
N ARG A 90 -6.09 2.31 8.62
CA ARG A 90 -6.21 3.73 8.26
C ARG A 90 -6.23 3.90 6.75
N THR A 91 -6.83 4.99 6.30
CA THR A 91 -6.84 5.37 4.89
C THR A 91 -6.00 6.61 4.67
N ALA A 92 -5.20 6.64 3.60
CA ALA A 92 -4.45 7.82 3.16
C ALA A 92 -4.99 8.36 1.84
N ASP A 93 -5.13 9.68 1.72
CA ASP A 93 -5.56 10.33 0.50
C ASP A 93 -4.40 10.42 -0.51
N GLU A 94 -4.49 9.67 -1.60
CA GLU A 94 -3.46 9.62 -2.66
C GLU A 94 -3.27 10.96 -3.40
N ARG A 95 -4.17 11.93 -3.19
CA ARG A 95 -4.00 13.29 -3.72
C ARG A 95 -2.93 14.07 -2.98
N MET A 96 -2.67 13.74 -1.70
CA MET A 96 -1.65 14.40 -0.90
C MET A 96 -0.24 14.07 -1.38
N THR A 97 -0.10 13.09 -2.26
CA THR A 97 1.18 12.74 -2.86
C THR A 97 1.71 13.86 -3.75
N THR A 98 2.94 14.29 -3.46
CA THR A 98 3.57 15.42 -4.15
C THR A 98 3.77 15.11 -5.63
N ILE A 99 3.82 16.15 -6.47
CA ILE A 99 4.13 15.98 -7.91
C ILE A 99 5.50 15.31 -8.06
N GLU A 100 6.47 15.68 -7.22
CA GLU A 100 7.81 15.08 -7.19
C GLU A 100 7.76 13.60 -6.80
N ALA A 101 6.93 13.22 -5.82
CA ALA A 101 6.71 11.81 -5.48
C ALA A 101 6.02 11.03 -6.62
N LYS A 102 5.04 11.64 -7.31
CA LYS A 102 4.40 11.05 -8.51
C LYS A 102 5.34 10.94 -9.70
N ILE A 103 6.25 11.91 -9.87
CA ILE A 103 7.32 11.87 -10.85
C ILE A 103 8.30 10.77 -10.46
N ARG A 104 8.72 10.71 -9.19
CA ARG A 104 9.58 9.66 -8.67
C ARG A 104 8.97 8.28 -8.88
N LEU A 105 7.66 8.09 -8.71
CA LEU A 105 6.96 6.84 -9.06
C LEU A 105 7.06 6.48 -10.56
N LYS A 106 6.93 7.48 -11.44
CA LYS A 106 7.04 7.30 -12.90
C LYS A 106 8.47 7.09 -13.37
N GLU A 107 9.42 7.79 -12.75
CA GLU A 107 10.86 7.75 -13.03
C GLU A 107 11.54 6.54 -12.40
N SER A 108 11.05 6.10 -11.24
CA SER A 108 11.41 4.85 -10.57
C SER A 108 10.82 3.64 -11.29
N GLY A 109 10.54 3.72 -12.59
CA GLY A 109 10.60 2.55 -13.45
C GLY A 109 11.97 1.91 -13.24
N TYR A 110 12.04 0.95 -12.30
CA TYR A 110 13.21 0.20 -11.86
C TYR A 110 13.84 -0.48 -13.08
N LYS A 111 14.62 0.28 -13.86
CA LYS A 111 15.13 -0.10 -15.18
C LYS A 111 16.12 -1.26 -15.16
N ASN A 112 16.51 -1.78 -13.99
CA ASN A 112 17.53 -2.82 -13.84
C ASN A 112 17.08 -4.07 -13.08
N THR A 113 15.80 -4.44 -13.12
CA THR A 113 15.37 -5.78 -12.64
C THR A 113 14.56 -6.55 -13.69
N SER A 114 15.04 -6.54 -14.92
CA SER A 114 14.59 -7.38 -16.04
C SER A 114 14.98 -8.87 -15.87
N LYS A 115 14.72 -9.44 -14.69
CA LYS A 115 14.55 -10.89 -14.51
C LYS A 115 13.09 -11.14 -14.21
N ALA A 116 12.50 -12.10 -14.91
CA ALA A 116 11.06 -12.38 -14.97
C ALA A 116 10.33 -12.54 -13.61
N GLY A 117 11.03 -12.60 -12.48
CA GLY A 117 10.47 -12.62 -11.12
C GLY A 117 10.13 -11.26 -10.49
N ASN A 118 10.65 -10.12 -10.97
CA ASN A 118 10.53 -8.82 -10.28
C ASN A 118 9.40 -7.91 -10.78
N LYS A 119 8.55 -8.36 -11.70
CA LYS A 119 7.39 -7.56 -12.17
C LYS A 119 6.45 -7.17 -11.03
N GLY A 120 6.30 -8.04 -10.02
CA GLY A 120 5.44 -7.78 -8.87
C GLY A 120 5.91 -6.63 -7.98
N ILE A 121 7.21 -6.33 -7.95
CA ILE A 121 7.81 -5.26 -7.12
C ILE A 121 7.62 -3.89 -7.78
N ILE A 122 7.68 -3.81 -9.11
CA ILE A 122 7.42 -2.57 -9.86
C ILE A 122 5.99 -2.07 -9.59
N ASP A 123 5.03 -3.00 -9.53
CA ASP A 123 3.62 -2.71 -9.26
C ASP A 123 3.35 -2.21 -7.82
N SER A 124 4.32 -2.33 -6.91
CA SER A 124 4.21 -1.92 -5.51
C SER A 124 4.87 -0.60 -5.17
N ALA A 125 5.48 0.08 -6.15
CA ALA A 125 6.15 1.37 -5.92
C ALA A 125 5.18 2.42 -5.35
N ALA A 126 3.94 2.46 -5.84
CA ALA A 126 2.90 3.36 -5.36
C ALA A 126 2.60 3.17 -3.86
N ALA A 127 2.51 1.91 -3.40
CA ALA A 127 2.32 1.59 -1.99
C ALA A 127 3.50 2.04 -1.12
N ALA A 128 4.74 1.96 -1.62
CA ALA A 128 5.92 2.42 -0.89
C ALA A 128 5.93 3.94 -0.72
N VAL A 129 5.60 4.68 -1.79
CA VAL A 129 5.50 6.15 -1.72
C VAL A 129 4.37 6.59 -0.81
N LEU A 130 3.21 5.95 -0.89
CA LEU A 130 2.10 6.20 0.04
C LEU A 130 2.55 6.03 1.51
N LEU A 131 3.35 4.99 1.77
CA LEU A 131 3.86 4.69 3.10
C LEU A 131 4.88 5.73 3.58
N ASP A 132 5.83 6.11 2.73
CA ASP A 132 6.84 7.14 3.05
C ASP A 132 6.18 8.48 3.38
N GLU A 133 5.16 8.87 2.62
CA GLU A 133 4.44 10.12 2.85
C GLU A 133 3.66 10.09 4.16
N TYR A 134 3.00 8.97 4.46
CA TYR A 134 2.32 8.79 5.74
C TYR A 134 3.30 8.88 6.91
N ILE A 135 4.42 8.13 6.86
CA ILE A 135 5.46 8.15 7.89
C ILE A 135 6.02 9.56 8.08
N SER A 136 6.29 10.28 6.99
CA SER A 136 6.83 11.65 7.04
C SER A 136 5.85 12.67 7.61
N SER A 137 4.56 12.33 7.68
CA SER A 137 3.50 13.19 8.23
C SER A 137 3.18 12.91 9.72
N LEU A 138 3.77 11.86 10.31
CA LEU A 138 3.61 11.50 11.72
C LEU A 138 4.42 12.43 12.64
#